data_AF-A0A395J8E7-F1
#
_entry.id   AF-A0A395J8E7-F1
#
_cell.length_a   1.000
_cell.length_b   1.000
_cell.length_c   1.000
_cell.angle_alpha   90.00
_cell.angle_beta   90.00
_cell.angle_gamma   90.00
#
_symmetry.space_group_name_H-M   'P 1'
#
loop_
_entity.id
_entity.type
_entity.pdbx_description
1 polymer ?
#
loop_
_entity_poly.entity_id
_entity_poly.type
_entity_poly.pdbx_seq_one_letter_code
_entity_poly.pdbx_strand_id
1 'polypeptide(L)'
;MLDEIEDKESRIVGVINKCDTKQKKSHDWGFELINDDQSPRYLKEEWYGLRNRAPIEANINGAERDAIENTLFSGDEWNRLNKKRLGRHHLRADLIQMRNRYVKRSIPSLLSEIKSKLA
;
A
#
# COMPACT_ATOMS: atom_id res chain seq x y z
N MET A 1 16.03 3.82 10.76
CA MET A 1 14.59 3.73 11.03
C MET A 1 13.89 2.55 10.33
N LEU A 2 13.89 2.42 8.99
CA LEU A 2 13.28 1.23 8.34
C LEU A 2 14.17 -0.02 8.46
N ASP A 3 15.49 0.17 8.46
CA ASP A 3 16.47 -0.93 8.55
C ASP A 3 16.56 -1.57 9.93
N GLU A 4 15.97 -0.94 10.94
CA GLU A 4 15.91 -1.44 12.33
C GLU A 4 14.71 -2.37 12.58
N ILE A 5 13.79 -2.49 11.61
CA ILE A 5 12.60 -3.32 11.73
C ILE A 5 12.97 -4.77 11.34
N GLU A 6 12.93 -5.68 12.31
CA GLU A 6 13.07 -7.12 12.02
C GLU A 6 11.97 -7.58 11.04
N ASP A 7 12.28 -8.48 10.11
CA ASP A 7 11.35 -8.96 9.08
C ASP A 7 10.66 -7.85 8.26
N LYS A 8 11.32 -6.68 8.11
CA LYS A 8 10.75 -5.46 7.51
C LYS A 8 9.99 -5.70 6.20
N GLU A 9 10.55 -6.52 5.32
CA GLU A 9 9.95 -6.81 4.01
C GLU A 9 8.55 -7.41 4.13
N SER A 10 8.26 -8.16 5.19
CA SER A 10 6.98 -8.82 5.44
C SER A 10 6.04 -8.06 6.38
N ARG A 11 6.48 -6.90 6.89
CA ARG A 11 5.71 -6.07 7.84
C ARG A 11 5.49 -4.64 7.36
N ILE A 12 6.07 -4.28 6.22
CA ILE A 12 6.01 -2.95 5.66
C ILE A 12 5.33 -3.01 4.30
N VAL A 13 4.28 -2.21 4.16
CA VAL A 13 3.66 -1.90 2.87
C VAL A 13 4.17 -0.55 2.39
N GLY A 14 4.52 -0.44 1.11
CA GLY A 14 4.90 0.81 0.50
C GLY A 14 3.69 1.56 -0.04
N VAL A 15 3.59 2.87 0.19
CA VAL A 15 2.49 3.69 -0.34
C VAL A 15 3.03 4.96 -0.98
N ILE A 16 2.81 5.11 -2.28
CA ILE A 16 3.07 6.32 -3.05
C ILE A 16 1.74 7.06 -3.19
N ASN A 17 1.68 8.27 -2.65
CA ASN A 17 0.47 9.09 -2.65
C ASN A 17 0.52 10.17 -3.74
N LYS A 18 -0.60 10.88 -3.93
CA LYS A 18 -0.73 12.01 -4.86
C LYS A 18 -0.25 11.67 -6.28
N CYS A 19 -0.57 10.47 -6.75
CA CYS A 19 -0.21 10.00 -8.09
C CYS A 19 -0.71 10.93 -9.22
N ASP A 20 -1.73 11.74 -8.96
CA ASP A 20 -2.25 12.78 -9.86
C ASP A 20 -1.32 13.99 -10.02
N THR A 21 -0.36 14.19 -9.12
CA THR A 21 0.58 15.33 -9.15
C THR A 21 1.90 15.03 -9.86
N LYS A 22 1.99 13.91 -10.58
CA LYS A 22 3.20 13.54 -11.31
C LYS A 22 3.60 14.67 -12.25
N GLN A 23 4.78 15.25 -12.01
CA GLN A 23 5.35 16.23 -12.94
C GLN A 23 5.93 15.46 -14.14
N LYS A 24 5.60 15.88 -15.37
CA LYS A 24 6.05 15.24 -16.63
C LYS A 24 7.57 15.10 -16.79
N LYS A 25 8.36 15.78 -15.95
CA LYS A 25 9.84 15.74 -15.94
C LYS A 25 10.43 15.07 -14.69
N SER A 26 9.59 14.58 -13.77
CA SER A 26 10.06 13.90 -12.57
C SER A 26 10.54 12.49 -12.92
N HIS A 27 11.59 12.04 -12.22
CA HIS A 27 12.11 10.69 -12.35
C HIS A 27 10.99 9.67 -12.06
N ASP A 28 10.89 8.61 -12.87
CA ASP A 28 9.84 7.59 -12.79
C ASP A 28 10.00 6.63 -11.59
N TRP A 29 10.75 7.01 -10.55
CA TRP A 29 11.08 6.16 -9.39
C TRP A 29 9.86 5.54 -8.72
N GLY A 30 8.72 6.25 -8.68
CA GLY A 30 7.49 5.70 -8.12
C GLY A 30 6.89 4.57 -8.96
N PHE A 31 7.07 4.64 -10.28
CA PHE A 31 6.64 3.60 -11.21
C PHE A 31 7.56 2.39 -11.10
N GLU A 32 8.86 2.62 -10.95
CA GLU A 32 9.86 1.59 -10.69
C GLU A 32 9.53 0.83 -9.41
N LEU A 33 9.27 1.51 -8.28
CA LEU A 33 8.90 0.84 -7.03
C LEU A 33 7.63 0.01 -7.13
N ILE A 34 6.63 0.47 -7.89
CA ILE A 34 5.37 -0.26 -8.07
C ILE A 34 5.58 -1.51 -8.95
N ASN A 35 6.50 -1.45 -9.91
CA ASN A 35 6.65 -2.49 -10.93
C ASN A 35 7.79 -3.48 -10.68
N ASP A 36 8.80 -3.07 -9.91
CA ASP A 36 10.08 -3.78 -9.82
C ASP A 36 10.22 -4.57 -8.52
N ASP A 37 10.05 -5.89 -8.63
CA ASP A 37 10.30 -6.84 -7.55
C ASP A 37 11.81 -7.04 -7.28
N GLN A 38 12.70 -6.45 -8.08
CA GLN A 38 14.16 -6.46 -7.91
C GLN A 38 14.71 -5.12 -7.38
N SER A 39 13.82 -4.19 -7.00
CA SER A 39 14.23 -2.91 -6.45
C SER A 39 15.08 -3.07 -5.18
N PRO A 40 16.11 -2.24 -4.93
CA PRO A 40 16.80 -2.21 -3.65
C PRO A 40 15.88 -1.83 -2.47
N ARG A 41 14.65 -1.40 -2.75
CA ARG A 41 13.59 -1.13 -1.76
C ARG A 41 12.44 -2.14 -1.87
N TYR A 42 12.74 -3.37 -2.27
CA TYR A 42 11.77 -4.46 -2.34
C TYR A 42 11.03 -4.64 -1.00
N LEU A 43 9.72 -4.85 -1.10
CA LEU A 43 8.84 -5.17 0.01
C LEU A 43 8.01 -6.38 -0.39
N LYS A 44 7.96 -7.42 0.46
CA LYS A 44 7.14 -8.61 0.24
C LYS A 44 5.64 -8.28 0.25
N GLU A 45 5.24 -7.27 1.02
CA GLU A 45 3.87 -6.75 1.04
C GLU A 45 3.64 -5.66 -0.04
N GLU A 46 4.61 -5.47 -0.95
CA GLU A 46 4.54 -4.65 -2.16
C GLU A 46 4.44 -3.11 -1.96
N TRP A 47 4.53 -2.39 -3.09
CA TRP A 47 4.31 -0.94 -3.18
C TRP A 47 3.01 -0.64 -3.91
N TYR A 48 2.25 0.32 -3.38
CA TYR A 48 0.96 0.75 -3.91
C TYR A 48 0.95 2.21 -4.34
N GLY A 49 0.38 2.49 -5.50
CA GLY A 49 0.11 3.85 -5.98
C GLY A 49 -1.32 4.28 -5.68
N LEU A 50 -1.52 5.46 -5.09
CA LEU A 50 -2.83 5.99 -4.71
C LEU A 50 -3.05 7.44 -5.16
N ARG A 51 -4.30 7.78 -5.44
CA ARG A 51 -4.75 9.16 -5.54
C ARG A 51 -5.32 9.64 -4.21
N ASN A 52 -4.90 10.83 -3.81
CA ASN A 52 -5.49 11.51 -2.67
C ASN A 52 -6.70 12.34 -3.10
N ARG A 53 -7.57 12.67 -2.14
CA ARG A 53 -8.61 13.67 -2.38
C ARG A 53 -7.96 15.03 -2.58
N ALA A 54 -8.38 15.72 -3.63
CA ALA A 54 -8.11 17.15 -3.80
C ALA A 54 -8.96 17.97 -2.81
N PRO A 55 -8.56 19.21 -2.47
CA PRO A 55 -9.34 20.06 -1.57
C PRO A 55 -10.80 20.28 -2.01
N ILE A 56 -11.04 20.36 -3.32
CA ILE A 56 -12.39 20.53 -3.90
C ILE A 56 -13.28 19.29 -3.73
N GLU A 57 -12.70 18.14 -3.40
CA GLU A 57 -13.38 16.86 -3.27
C GLU A 57 -13.72 16.51 -1.81
N ALA A 58 -13.75 17.51 -0.92
CA ALA A 58 -14.02 17.31 0.50
C ALA A 58 -15.35 16.56 0.75
N ASN A 59 -16.37 16.84 -0.08
CA ASN A 59 -17.73 16.35 0.10
C ASN A 59 -18.10 15.12 -0.74
N ILE A 60 -17.18 14.58 -1.54
CA ILE A 60 -17.49 13.40 -2.36
C ILE A 60 -17.51 12.14 -1.49
N ASN A 61 -18.35 11.19 -1.86
CA ASN A 61 -18.49 9.91 -1.16
C ASN A 61 -17.35 8.94 -1.52
N GLY A 62 -17.39 7.74 -0.94
CA GLY A 62 -16.37 6.71 -1.18
C GLY A 62 -16.35 6.19 -2.62
N ALA A 63 -17.52 5.99 -3.22
CA ALA A 63 -17.65 5.45 -4.58
C ALA A 63 -17.22 6.47 -5.64
N GLU A 64 -17.58 7.75 -5.47
CA GLU A 64 -17.14 8.85 -6.32
C GLU A 64 -15.61 8.99 -6.29
N ARG A 65 -15.01 8.90 -5.09
CA ARG A 65 -13.55 8.90 -4.95
C ARG A 65 -12.91 7.75 -5.72
N ASP A 66 -13.42 6.54 -5.55
CA ASP A 66 -12.87 5.35 -6.22
C ASP A 66 -13.04 5.44 -7.74
N ALA A 67 -14.16 6.01 -8.23
CA ALA A 67 -14.38 6.25 -9.65
C ALA A 67 -13.35 7.24 -10.23
N ILE A 68 -13.06 8.35 -9.55
CA ILE A 68 -12.06 9.33 -10.00
C ILE A 68 -10.65 8.70 -9.99
N GLU A 69 -10.33 7.91 -8.96
CA GLU A 69 -9.07 7.18 -8.87
C GLU A 69 -8.91 6.15 -10.01
N ASN A 70 -9.98 5.41 -10.32
CA ASN A 70 -9.99 4.46 -11.44
C ASN A 70 -9.80 5.17 -12.78
N THR A 71 -10.41 6.35 -12.97
CA THR A 71 -10.22 7.16 -14.19
C THR A 71 -8.76 7.60 -14.33
N LEU A 72 -8.11 8.09 -13.26
CA LEU A 72 -6.68 8.42 -13.28
C LEU A 72 -5.84 7.21 -13.70
N PHE A 73 -6.06 6.07 -13.05
CA PHE A 73 -5.27 4.86 -13.30
C PHE A 73 -5.64 4.15 -14.59
N SER A 74 -6.66 4.60 -15.32
CA SER A 74 -6.95 4.11 -16.68
C SER A 74 -6.14 4.83 -17.77
N GLY A 75 -5.40 5.89 -17.42
CA GLY A 75 -4.53 6.61 -18.34
C GLY A 75 -3.31 5.79 -18.79
N ASP A 76 -2.80 6.09 -19.99
CA ASP A 76 -1.75 5.33 -20.68
C ASP A 76 -0.49 5.13 -19.84
N GLU A 77 -0.05 6.18 -19.13
CA GLU A 77 1.13 6.10 -18.25
C GLU A 77 0.97 5.01 -17.17
N TRP A 78 -0.24 4.84 -16.63
CA TRP A 78 -0.55 3.89 -15.56
C TRP A 78 -0.94 2.51 -16.09
N ASN A 79 -1.25 2.38 -17.38
CA ASN A 79 -1.61 1.10 -18.02
C ASN A 79 -0.45 0.12 -18.13
N ARG A 80 0.79 0.61 -18.13
CA ARG A 80 2.00 -0.23 -18.10
C ARG A 80 2.32 -0.84 -16.73
N LEU A 81 1.64 -0.43 -15.66
CA LEU A 81 1.88 -0.91 -14.30
C LEU A 81 0.91 -2.02 -13.91
N ASN A 82 1.30 -2.84 -12.93
CA ASN A 82 0.42 -3.83 -12.32
C ASN A 82 -0.81 -3.15 -11.67
N LYS A 83 -2.00 -3.36 -12.25
CA LYS A 83 -3.25 -2.78 -11.76
C LYS A 83 -3.64 -3.19 -10.35
N LYS A 84 -3.17 -4.35 -9.88
CA LYS A 84 -3.41 -4.82 -8.51
C LYS A 84 -2.63 -4.00 -7.48
N ARG A 85 -1.63 -3.23 -7.89
CA ARG A 85 -0.84 -2.34 -7.04
C ARG A 85 -1.31 -0.87 -7.14
N LEU A 86 -2.44 -0.62 -7.80
CA LEU A 86 -2.98 0.73 -7.97
C LEU A 86 -4.35 0.86 -7.32
N GLY A 87 -4.54 1.98 -6.63
CA GLY A 87 -5.80 2.37 -6.05
C GLY A 87 -6.06 1.82 -4.65
N ARG A 88 -6.93 2.54 -3.94
CA ARG A 88 -7.28 2.30 -2.54
C ARG A 88 -7.94 0.95 -2.34
N HIS A 89 -8.70 0.49 -3.34
CA HIS A 89 -9.42 -0.78 -3.27
C HIS A 89 -8.46 -1.95 -3.02
N HIS A 90 -7.42 -2.07 -3.84
CA HIS A 90 -6.45 -3.15 -3.73
C HIS A 90 -5.62 -3.04 -2.45
N LEU A 91 -5.11 -1.84 -2.13
CA LEU A 91 -4.38 -1.64 -0.88
C LEU A 91 -5.22 -2.03 0.35
N ARG A 92 -6.51 -1.68 0.37
CA ARG A 92 -7.40 -2.05 1.47
C ARG A 92 -7.55 -3.57 1.60
N ALA A 93 -7.73 -4.26 0.48
CA ALA A 93 -7.86 -5.72 0.47
C ALA A 93 -6.60 -6.37 1.05
N ASP A 94 -5.43 -5.92 0.63
CA ASP A 94 -4.15 -6.50 1.04
C ASP A 94 -3.81 -6.18 2.50
N LEU A 95 -4.09 -4.95 2.96
CA LEU A 95 -3.97 -4.60 4.38
C LEU A 95 -4.86 -5.48 5.28
N ILE A 96 -6.08 -5.81 4.83
CA ILE A 96 -6.97 -6.71 5.58
C ILE A 96 -6.35 -8.11 5.65
N GLN A 97 -5.82 -8.62 4.54
CA GLN A 97 -5.17 -9.93 4.51
C GLN A 97 -3.93 -9.96 5.40
N MET A 98 -3.05 -8.96 5.27
CA MET A 98 -1.84 -8.81 6.08
C MET A 98 -2.17 -8.78 7.58
N ARG A 99 -3.13 -7.95 7.99
CA ARG A 99 -3.61 -7.90 9.37
C ARG A 99 -4.11 -9.26 9.84
N ASN A 100 -4.95 -9.93 9.05
CA ASN A 100 -5.53 -11.22 9.43
C ASN A 100 -4.44 -12.31 9.57
N ARG A 101 -3.44 -12.33 8.67
CA ARG A 101 -2.28 -13.23 8.78
C ARG A 101 -1.49 -12.96 10.07
N TYR A 102 -1.20 -11.69 10.35
CA TYR A 102 -0.45 -11.30 11.53
C TYR A 102 -1.15 -11.66 12.83
N VAL A 103 -2.44 -11.32 12.96
CA VAL A 103 -3.25 -11.65 14.15
C VAL A 103 -3.30 -13.17 14.38
N LYS A 104 -3.52 -13.96 13.33
CA LYS A 104 -3.54 -15.42 13.45
C LYS A 104 -2.21 -15.99 13.93
N ARG A 105 -1.09 -15.45 13.44
CA ARG A 105 0.26 -15.89 13.83
C ARG A 105 0.62 -15.49 15.26
N SER A 106 0.12 -14.35 15.76
CA SER A 106 0.48 -13.82 17.08
C SER A 106 -0.36 -14.38 18.24
N ILE A 107 -1.58 -14.87 17.99
CA ILE A 107 -2.46 -15.38 19.06
C ILE A 107 -1.79 -16.43 19.97
N PRO A 108 -1.10 -17.49 19.45
CA PRO A 108 -0.54 -18.51 20.31
C PRO A 108 0.52 -17.97 21.29
N SER A 109 1.42 -17.12 20.81
CA SER A 109 2.46 -16.51 21.67
C SER A 109 1.85 -15.53 22.67
N LEU A 110 0.86 -14.73 22.24
CA LEU A 110 0.15 -13.80 23.12
C LEU A 110 -0.57 -14.53 24.25
N LEU A 111 -1.22 -15.67 23.98
CA LEU A 111 -1.85 -16.48 25.02
C LEU A 111 -0.84 -17.01 26.04
N SER A 112 0.33 -17.43 25.58
CA SER A 112 1.42 -17.87 26.46
C SER A 112 1.92 -16.71 27.34
N GLU A 113 2.09 -15.52 26.76
CA GLU A 113 2.52 -14.32 27.48
C GLU A 113 1.50 -13.89 28.54
N ILE A 114 0.20 -13.90 28.19
CA ILE A 114 -0.88 -13.57 29.13
C ILE A 114 -0.84 -14.53 30.33
N LYS A 115 -0.73 -15.84 30.08
CA LYS A 115 -0.64 -16.84 31.17
C LYS A 115 0.58 -16.63 32.06
N SER A 116 1.73 -16.30 31.46
CA SER A 116 2.96 -16.04 32.21
C SER A 116 2.88 -14.80 33.10
N LYS A 117 2.10 -13.78 32.72
CA LYS A 117 1.95 -12.53 33.48
C LYS A 117 0.89 -12.60 34.58
N LEU A 118 0.01 -13.60 34.53
CA LEU A 118 -1.06 -13.82 35.52
C LEU A 118 -0.67 -14.82 36.61
N ALA A 119 0.46 -15.52 36.45
CA ALA A 119 1.06 -16.39 37.45
C ALA A 119 1.94 -15.58 38.41
#